data_AF-X1B9A5-F1
#
_entry.id   AF-X1B9A5-F1
#
_cell.length_a   1.000
_cell.length_b   1.000
_cell.length_c   1.000
_cell.angle_alpha   90.00
_cell.angle_beta   90.00
_cell.angle_gamma   90.00
#
_symmetry.space_group_name_H-M   'P 1'
#
loop_
_entity.id
_entity.type
_entity.pdbx_description
1 polymer ?
#
loop_
_entity_poly.entity_id
_entity_poly.type
_entity_poly.pdbx_seq_one_letter_code
_entity_poly.pdbx_strand_id
1 'polypeptide(L)'
;MLLLERIGGKFVVDFKSGFSSNEKGNTNRLLLVGSIYKNLEENYRCLLLVRADEDRNNNYFQTLKNSGIWEAYCGNETYANIKKHSGFDIKRWIENNIDWSNDFRSDTMQYFKDNKLDQYLKW
;
A
#
# COMPACT_ATOMS: atom_id res chain seq x y z
N MET A 1 -10.11 1.75 -0.20
CA MET A 1 -10.70 0.59 0.49
C MET A 1 -11.43 -0.34 -0.47
N LEU A 2 -10.98 -1.58 -0.54
CA LEU A 2 -11.53 -2.69 -1.32
C LEU A 2 -11.99 -3.79 -0.36
N LEU A 3 -13.09 -4.48 -0.68
CA LEU A 3 -13.53 -5.67 0.04
C LEU A 3 -13.05 -6.91 -0.72
N LEU A 4 -12.40 -7.83 -0.01
CA LEU A 4 -11.91 -9.08 -0.58
C LEU A 4 -12.43 -10.25 0.25
N GLU A 5 -13.20 -11.13 -0.40
CA GLU A 5 -13.73 -12.36 0.21
C GLU A 5 -12.97 -13.57 -0.32
N ARG A 6 -12.53 -14.44 0.59
CA ARG A 6 -11.93 -15.74 0.26
C ARG A 6 -12.50 -16.80 1.20
N ILE A 7 -12.45 -18.05 0.78
CA ILE A 7 -12.74 -19.20 1.64
C ILE A 7 -11.82 -19.11 2.88
N GLY A 8 -12.40 -18.81 4.04
CA GLY A 8 -11.67 -18.66 5.32
C GLY A 8 -11.53 -17.23 5.88
N GLY A 9 -12.10 -16.19 5.26
CA GLY A 9 -12.21 -14.87 5.90
C GLY A 9 -12.57 -13.71 4.99
N LYS A 10 -13.14 -12.64 5.59
CA LYS A 10 -13.43 -11.37 4.91
C LYS A 10 -12.35 -10.33 5.24
N PHE A 11 -11.85 -9.66 4.21
CA PHE A 11 -10.79 -8.67 4.32
C PHE A 11 -11.26 -7.31 3.85
N VAL A 12 -10.88 -6.29 4.60
CA VAL A 12 -10.97 -4.89 4.20
C VAL A 12 -9.56 -4.43 3.90
N VAL A 13 -9.30 -4.07 2.67
CA VAL A 13 -7.95 -3.72 2.21
C VAL A 13 -7.89 -2.25 1.86
N ASP A 14 -6.97 -1.52 2.48
CA ASP A 14 -6.58 -0.19 2.00
C ASP A 14 -5.16 -0.25 1.43
N PHE A 15 -5.02 0.16 0.16
CA PHE A 15 -3.74 0.19 -0.53
C PHE A 15 -3.32 1.65 -0.74
N LYS A 16 -2.09 1.99 -0.34
CA LYS A 16 -1.54 3.34 -0.41
C LYS A 16 -0.14 3.35 -0.99
N SER A 17 0.21 4.44 -1.65
CA SER A 17 1.56 4.65 -2.18
C SER A 17 2.61 4.94 -1.09
N GLY A 18 2.23 5.61 0.01
CA GLY A 18 3.10 5.99 1.12
C GLY A 18 2.40 6.94 2.10
N PHE A 19 3.08 7.31 3.19
CA PHE A 19 2.62 8.35 4.13
C PHE A 19 3.48 9.61 4.05
N SER A 20 2.85 10.77 3.86
CA SER A 20 3.51 12.08 3.81
C SER A 20 3.20 12.94 5.04
N SER A 21 3.82 14.12 5.17
CA SER A 21 3.70 15.00 6.34
C SER A 21 2.27 15.47 6.64
N ASN A 22 1.37 15.46 5.65
CA ASN A 22 -0.01 15.94 5.79
C ASN A 22 -1.07 14.82 5.88
N GLU A 23 -0.79 13.75 6.63
CA GLU A 23 -1.66 12.56 6.69
C GLU A 23 -2.47 12.44 7.99
N LYS A 24 -2.45 13.41 8.90
CA LYS A 24 -3.15 13.32 10.20
C LYS A 24 -4.65 13.01 10.04
N GLY A 25 -5.34 13.75 9.18
CA GLY A 25 -6.77 13.56 8.93
C GLY A 25 -7.09 12.20 8.32
N ASN A 26 -6.26 11.74 7.38
CA ASN A 26 -6.42 10.42 6.77
C ASN A 26 -6.12 9.28 7.77
N THR A 27 -5.11 9.45 8.62
CA THR A 27 -4.76 8.50 9.69
C THR A 27 -5.94 8.30 10.66
N ASN A 28 -6.55 9.40 11.11
CA ASN A 28 -7.72 9.34 11.99
C ASN A 28 -8.92 8.65 11.32
N ARG A 29 -9.14 8.90 10.02
CA ARG A 29 -10.18 8.22 9.25
C ARG A 29 -9.90 6.71 9.14
N LEU A 30 -8.67 6.30 8.88
CA LEU A 30 -8.29 4.89 8.82
C LEU A 30 -8.48 4.20 10.17
N LEU A 31 -8.13 4.84 11.29
CA LEU A 31 -8.40 4.31 12.63
C LEU A 31 -9.90 4.13 12.89
N LEU A 32 -10.72 5.12 12.55
CA LEU A 32 -12.18 5.06 12.71
C LEU A 32 -12.82 3.98 11.85
N VAL A 33 -12.47 3.94 10.56
CA VAL A 33 -13.05 2.96 9.64
C VAL A 33 -12.64 1.54 10.03
N GLY A 34 -11.36 1.32 10.36
CA GLY A 34 -10.88 0.02 10.79
C GLY A 34 -11.51 -0.44 12.12
N SER A 35 -11.76 0.48 13.06
CA SER A 35 -12.44 0.12 14.31
C SER A 35 -13.89 -0.28 14.09
N ILE A 36 -14.61 0.35 13.17
CA ILE A 36 -15.96 -0.06 12.80
C ILE A 36 -15.95 -1.50 12.28
N TYR A 37 -15.11 -1.82 11.30
CA TYR A 37 -15.05 -3.17 10.72
C TYR A 37 -14.67 -4.26 11.72
N LYS A 38 -13.79 -3.96 12.68
CA LYS A 38 -13.44 -4.91 13.75
C LYS A 38 -14.59 -5.21 14.71
N ASN A 39 -15.57 -4.32 14.83
CA ASN A 39 -16.73 -4.49 15.71
C ASN A 39 -17.95 -5.06 14.98
N LEU A 40 -17.87 -5.30 13.67
CA LEU A 40 -18.94 -5.98 12.92
C LEU A 40 -18.88 -7.50 13.19
N GLU A 41 -20.05 -8.14 13.19
CA GLU A 41 -20.20 -9.57 13.49
C GLU A 41 -19.44 -10.48 12.52
N GLU A 42 -19.18 -10.02 11.28
CA GLU A 42 -18.47 -10.83 10.29
C GLU A 42 -16.95 -10.90 10.50
N ASN A 43 -16.42 -10.29 11.58
CA ASN A 43 -15.03 -10.38 12.02
C ASN A 43 -14.01 -10.06 10.89
N TYR A 44 -14.20 -8.91 10.24
CA TYR A 44 -13.34 -8.47 9.15
C TYR A 44 -11.90 -8.27 9.60
N ARG A 45 -10.95 -8.75 8.79
CA ARG A 45 -9.53 -8.44 8.94
C ARG A 45 -9.18 -7.20 8.13
N CYS A 46 -8.64 -6.19 8.80
CA CYS A 46 -8.26 -4.93 8.17
C CYS A 46 -6.79 -4.99 7.75
N LEU A 47 -6.51 -5.00 6.44
CA LEU A 47 -5.16 -4.99 5.86
C LEU A 47 -4.82 -3.60 5.35
N LEU A 48 -3.68 -3.05 5.78
CA LEU A 48 -3.13 -1.81 5.24
C LEU A 48 -1.86 -2.14 4.46
N LEU A 49 -1.89 -1.90 3.16
CA LEU A 49 -0.81 -2.25 2.23
C LEU A 49 -0.18 -0.97 1.68
N VAL A 50 1.08 -0.71 2.02
CA VAL A 50 1.78 0.52 1.65
C VAL A 50 2.92 0.22 0.68
N ARG A 51 2.98 0.92 -0.45
CA ARG A 51 4.06 0.70 -1.43
C ARG A 51 5.42 1.19 -0.94
N ALA A 52 5.49 2.41 -0.40
CA ALA A 52 6.75 2.99 0.06
C ALA A 52 7.40 2.14 1.16
N ASP A 53 8.73 2.05 1.11
CA ASP A 53 9.54 1.41 2.14
C ASP A 53 9.38 2.08 3.51
N GLU A 54 9.70 1.34 4.58
CA GLU A 54 9.47 1.78 5.97
C GLU A 54 10.23 3.06 6.33
N ASP A 55 11.46 3.23 5.81
CA ASP A 55 12.30 4.41 6.00
C ASP A 55 11.73 5.68 5.36
N ARG A 56 10.83 5.53 4.39
CA ARG A 56 10.09 6.63 3.74
C ARG A 56 8.73 6.88 4.37
N ASN A 57 8.29 6.02 5.29
CA ASN A 57 7.04 6.20 6.01
C ASN A 57 7.29 6.94 7.33
N ASN A 58 6.36 7.82 7.70
CA ASN A 58 6.47 8.61 8.92
C ASN A 58 5.69 7.98 10.08
N ASN A 59 5.66 8.68 11.22
CA ASN A 59 4.98 8.25 12.46
C ASN A 59 3.51 7.85 12.28
N TYR A 60 2.82 8.29 11.21
CA TYR A 60 1.43 7.91 10.95
C TYR A 60 1.28 6.44 10.58
N PHE A 61 2.19 5.89 9.75
CA PHE A 61 2.19 4.47 9.43
C PHE A 61 2.42 3.64 10.70
N GLN A 62 3.39 4.03 11.52
CA GLN A 62 3.68 3.35 12.79
C GLN A 62 2.51 3.41 13.75
N THR A 63 1.77 4.53 13.79
CA THR A 63 0.53 4.65 14.58
C THR A 63 -0.51 3.62 14.14
N LEU A 64 -0.73 3.46 12.83
CA LEU A 64 -1.69 2.48 12.30
C LEU A 64 -1.24 1.05 12.56
N LYS A 65 0.05 0.74 12.32
CA LYS A 65 0.67 -0.58 12.57
C LYS A 65 0.56 -0.98 14.04
N ASN A 66 0.85 -0.05 14.95
CA ASN A 66 0.87 -0.31 16.39
C ASN A 66 -0.52 -0.20 17.05
N SER A 67 -1.54 0.28 16.33
CA SER A 67 -2.92 0.39 16.86
C SER A 67 -3.58 -0.97 17.14
N GLY A 68 -3.09 -2.05 16.53
CA GLY A 68 -3.75 -3.35 16.54
C GLY A 68 -5.07 -3.40 15.76
N ILE A 69 -5.47 -2.31 15.10
CA ILE A 69 -6.66 -2.26 14.24
C ILE A 69 -6.33 -2.78 12.84
N TRP A 70 -5.22 -2.31 12.28
CA TRP A 70 -4.74 -2.67 10.94
C TRP A 70 -3.56 -3.63 11.01
N GLU A 71 -3.62 -4.69 10.21
CA GLU A 71 -2.44 -5.48 9.84
C GLU A 71 -1.71 -4.71 8.72
N ALA A 72 -0.70 -3.93 9.10
CA ALA A 72 -0.04 -2.98 8.22
C ALA A 72 1.31 -3.51 7.69
N TYR A 73 1.48 -3.47 6.37
CA TYR A 73 2.68 -3.91 5.65
C TYR A 73 3.19 -2.80 4.72
N CYS A 74 4.49 -2.78 4.46
CA CYS A 74 5.10 -1.78 3.58
C CYS A 74 6.17 -2.38 2.66
N GLY A 75 6.53 -1.67 1.59
CA GLY A 75 7.57 -2.09 0.63
C GLY A 75 7.32 -3.50 0.08
N ASN A 76 8.36 -4.34 0.12
CA ASN A 76 8.29 -5.73 -0.35
C ASN A 76 7.24 -6.58 0.36
N GLU A 77 6.94 -6.32 1.63
CA GLU A 77 5.94 -7.07 2.39
C GLU A 77 4.53 -6.83 1.85
N THR A 78 4.27 -5.65 1.31
CA THR A 78 2.99 -5.32 0.64
C THR A 78 2.77 -6.25 -0.53
N TYR A 79 3.75 -6.41 -1.41
CA TYR A 79 3.62 -7.28 -2.58
C TYR A 79 3.58 -8.77 -2.22
N ALA A 80 4.31 -9.18 -1.18
CA ALA A 80 4.19 -10.54 -0.64
C ALA A 80 2.76 -10.82 -0.13
N ASN A 81 2.13 -9.86 0.55
CA ASN A 81 0.74 -9.98 0.97
C ASN A 81 -0.24 -9.97 -0.21
N ILE A 82 -0.04 -9.10 -1.21
CA ILE A 82 -0.86 -9.11 -2.43
C ILE A 82 -0.79 -10.50 -3.06
N LYS A 83 0.40 -11.05 -3.29
CA LYS A 83 0.58 -12.40 -3.85
C LYS A 83 -0.10 -13.48 -3.00
N LYS A 84 0.04 -13.43 -1.69
CA LYS A 84 -0.59 -14.38 -0.75
C LYS A 84 -2.11 -14.37 -0.87
N HIS A 85 -2.71 -13.19 -0.97
CA HIS A 85 -4.16 -13.01 -0.94
C HIS A 85 -4.82 -13.13 -2.33
N SER A 86 -4.14 -12.69 -3.40
CA SER A 86 -4.66 -12.76 -4.78
C SER A 86 -4.23 -14.02 -5.54
N GLY A 87 -3.15 -14.69 -5.11
CA GLY A 87 -2.50 -15.76 -5.86
C GLY A 87 -1.63 -15.26 -7.04
N PHE A 88 -1.54 -13.95 -7.26
CA PHE A 88 -0.83 -13.35 -8.38
C PHE A 88 0.37 -12.52 -7.92
N ASP A 89 1.54 -12.81 -8.48
CA ASP A 89 2.79 -12.11 -8.19
C ASP A 89 2.93 -10.84 -9.04
N ILE A 90 2.16 -9.79 -8.66
CA ILE A 90 2.14 -8.52 -9.39
C ILE A 90 3.52 -7.85 -9.44
N LYS A 91 4.34 -8.02 -8.39
CA LYS A 91 5.67 -7.43 -8.35
C LYS A 91 6.55 -8.06 -9.43
N ARG A 92 6.63 -9.39 -9.46
CA ARG A 92 7.37 -10.11 -10.51
C ARG A 92 6.83 -9.80 -11.90
N TRP A 93 5.51 -9.62 -12.05
CA TRP A 93 4.94 -9.23 -13.34
C TRP A 93 5.43 -7.84 -13.77
N ILE A 94 5.37 -6.83 -12.89
CA ILE A 94 5.88 -5.48 -13.19
C ILE A 94 7.35 -5.53 -13.57
N GLU A 95 8.20 -6.20 -12.77
CA GLU A 95 9.65 -6.30 -13.01
C GLU A 95 10.00 -6.95 -14.36
N ASN A 96 9.16 -7.86 -14.86
CA ASN A 96 9.42 -8.57 -16.12
C ASN A 96 8.78 -7.92 -17.36
N ASN A 97 7.81 -7.02 -17.18
CA ASN A 97 6.99 -6.51 -18.29
C ASN A 97 7.05 -4.99 -18.45
N ILE A 98 7.59 -4.26 -17.47
CA ILE A 98 7.65 -2.81 -17.50
C ILE A 98 9.10 -2.37 -17.41
N ASP A 99 9.52 -1.56 -18.37
CA ASP A 99 10.80 -0.88 -18.38
C ASP A 99 10.56 0.61 -18.54
N TRP A 100 10.24 1.27 -17.42
CA TRP A 100 9.92 2.69 -17.42
C TRP A 100 10.94 3.57 -18.14
N SER A 101 12.22 3.16 -18.13
CA SER A 101 13.28 3.94 -18.77
C SER A 101 13.18 3.96 -20.29
N ASN A 102 12.63 2.89 -20.87
CA ASN A 102 12.46 2.69 -22.31
C ASN A 102 11.00 2.84 -22.76
N ASP A 103 10.03 2.73 -21.85
CA ASP A 103 8.60 2.91 -22.12
C ASP A 103 8.21 4.38 -22.31
N PHE A 104 8.96 5.30 -21.68
CA PHE A 104 8.78 6.74 -21.85
C PHE A 104 9.76 7.32 -22.88
N ARG A 105 9.34 8.42 -23.51
CA ARG A 105 10.25 9.23 -24.32
C ARG A 105 11.39 9.78 -23.44
N SER A 106 12.57 9.93 -24.03
CA SER A 106 13.77 10.40 -23.33
C SER A 106 13.60 11.78 -22.68
N ASP A 107 12.88 12.70 -23.32
CA ASP A 107 12.54 14.03 -22.77
C ASP A 107 11.67 13.93 -21.52
N THR A 108 10.74 12.99 -21.49
CA THR A 108 9.84 12.74 -20.36
C THR A 108 10.63 12.14 -19.19
N MET A 109 11.52 11.18 -19.46
CA MET A 109 12.39 10.62 -18.42
C MET A 109 13.37 11.65 -17.87
N GLN A 110 13.88 12.54 -18.71
CA GLN A 110 14.73 13.64 -18.25
C GLN A 110 13.96 14.58 -17.33
N TYR A 111 12.75 14.98 -17.72
CA TYR A 111 11.87 15.80 -16.88
C TYR A 111 11.62 15.15 -15.50
N PHE A 112 11.39 13.83 -15.45
CA PHE A 112 11.21 13.14 -14.16
C PHE A 112 12.45 13.18 -13.28
N LYS A 113 13.65 13.00 -13.85
CA LYS A 113 14.91 13.08 -13.09
C LYS A 113 15.15 14.50 -12.59
N ASP A 114 14.98 15.50 -13.46
CA ASP A 114 15.22 16.91 -13.12
C ASP A 114 14.29 17.39 -12.00
N ASN A 115 13.06 16.85 -11.95
CA ASN A 115 12.05 17.19 -10.95
C ASN A 115 11.96 16.18 -9.79
N LYS A 116 12.87 15.19 -9.70
CA LYS A 116 12.88 14.14 -8.66
C LYS A 116 11.55 13.36 -8.55
N LEU A 117 10.93 13.09 -9.70
CA LEU A 117 9.68 12.34 -9.83
C LEU A 117 9.91 10.86 -10.17
N ASP A 118 11.12 10.49 -10.56
CA ASP A 118 11.52 9.11 -10.89
C ASP A 118 11.28 8.13 -9.73
N GLN A 119 11.30 8.61 -8.48
CA GLN A 119 10.92 7.83 -7.30
C GLN A 119 9.49 7.27 -7.35
N TYR A 120 8.57 7.86 -8.12
CA TYR A 120 7.21 7.35 -8.28
C TYR A 120 7.12 6.13 -9.21
N LEU A 121 8.16 5.92 -10.04
CA LEU A 121 8.32 4.77 -10.91
C LEU A 121 8.88 3.54 -10.19
N LYS A 122 9.21 3.66 -8.90
CA LYS A 122 9.63 2.52 -8.07
C LYS A 122 8.40 1.73 -7.63
N TRP A 123 8.40 0.45 -7.96
CA TRP A 123 7.39 -0.52 -7.56
C TRP A 123 8.02 -1.60 -6.71
#